data_AF-A0A3A9ELM9-F1
#
_entry.id   AF-A0A3A9ELM9-F1
#
_cell.length_a   1.000
_cell.length_b   1.000
_cell.length_c   1.000
_cell.angle_alpha   90.00
_cell.angle_beta   90.00
_cell.angle_gamma   90.00
#
_symmetry.space_group_name_H-M   'P 1'
#
loop_
_entity.id
_entity.type
_entity.pdbx_description
1 polymer ?
#
loop_
_entity_poly.entity_id
_entity_poly.type
_entity_poly.pdbx_seq_one_letter_code
_entity_poly.pdbx_strand_id
1 'polypeptide(L)'
;MEKRRVRLTINGVVCGLITGESEAYMQSLADEVGDLMRQIMTASPFITREAAALTAALSLCDDAHKNGDRAAALAEKNEELEVEAELWKEEKVELLKSAVDTQKDAQLAEKAARLESENALLEEAVARLKGIEQRSQALEDENAALREAAQAPSPSPKVAALTEENRQLQDKLVRLAQAGQTAQTENQRLQQELALLNDSLRQAREALRQSQEAQAAQAASSKPPQPGPGAPRAESGKRRRKNPLRYEENLEQEGMVSFFKQDDE
;
A
#
# COMPACT_ATOMS: atom_id res chain seq x y z
N MET A 1 -86.23 5.19 -38.15
CA MET A 1 -86.19 5.93 -39.43
C MET A 1 -87.60 6.10 -39.95
N GLU A 2 -87.98 7.30 -40.35
CA GLU A 2 -89.33 7.59 -40.89
C GLU A 2 -89.38 7.16 -42.36
N LYS A 3 -90.39 6.34 -42.72
CA LYS A 3 -90.54 5.83 -44.09
C LYS A 3 -91.25 6.88 -44.95
N ARG A 4 -90.64 7.22 -46.08
CA ARG A 4 -91.11 8.24 -47.03
C ARG A 4 -91.33 7.64 -48.41
N ARG A 5 -92.31 8.15 -49.14
CA ARG A 5 -92.54 7.76 -50.54
C ARG A 5 -91.67 8.61 -51.44
N VAL A 6 -90.82 7.97 -52.22
CA VAL A 6 -89.94 8.58 -53.22
C VAL A 6 -90.38 8.13 -54.61
N ARG A 7 -90.31 9.03 -55.58
CA ARG A 7 -90.65 8.78 -56.99
C ARG A 7 -89.39 8.89 -57.83
N LEU A 8 -88.98 7.77 -58.43
CA LEU A 8 -87.79 7.67 -59.25
C LEU A 8 -88.17 7.45 -60.72
N THR A 9 -87.27 7.82 -61.63
CA THR A 9 -87.44 7.56 -63.07
C THR A 9 -86.26 6.73 -63.56
N ILE A 10 -86.51 5.49 -63.99
CA ILE A 10 -85.49 4.55 -64.46
C ILE A 10 -85.79 4.19 -65.91
N ASN A 11 -84.89 4.55 -66.83
CA ASN A 11 -85.07 4.30 -68.28
C ASN A 11 -86.46 4.67 -68.83
N GLY A 12 -86.99 5.81 -68.39
CA GLY A 12 -88.30 6.33 -68.81
C GLY A 12 -89.51 5.75 -68.08
N VAL A 13 -89.31 4.81 -67.14
CA VAL A 13 -90.37 4.25 -66.29
C VAL A 13 -90.35 4.96 -64.94
N VAL A 14 -91.51 5.45 -64.51
CA VAL A 14 -91.67 6.08 -63.20
C VAL A 14 -92.02 5.02 -62.16
N CYS A 15 -91.15 4.87 -61.17
CA CYS A 15 -91.30 3.92 -60.06
C CYS A 15 -91.54 4.67 -58.74
N GLY A 16 -92.61 4.33 -58.03
CA GLY A 16 -92.88 4.84 -56.68
C GLY A 16 -92.51 3.81 -55.64
N LEU A 17 -91.60 4.15 -54.73
CA LEU A 17 -91.10 3.27 -53.67
C LEU A 17 -91.16 3.95 -52.31
N ILE A 18 -91.33 3.14 -51.26
CA ILE A 18 -91.32 3.60 -49.87
C ILE A 18 -89.98 3.19 -49.26
N THR A 19 -89.16 4.16 -48.90
CA THR A 19 -87.81 3.93 -48.34
C THR A 19 -87.61 4.69 -47.03
N GLY A 20 -86.70 4.20 -46.18
CA GLY A 20 -86.17 4.94 -45.03
C GLY A 20 -84.91 5.75 -45.37
N GLU A 21 -84.35 5.55 -46.57
CA GLU A 21 -83.13 6.19 -47.03
C GLU A 21 -83.35 7.60 -47.59
N SER A 22 -82.25 8.33 -47.78
CA SER A 22 -82.28 9.67 -48.37
C SER A 22 -82.73 9.65 -49.84
N GLU A 23 -83.39 10.73 -50.29
CA GLU A 23 -83.79 10.86 -51.70
C GLU A 23 -82.60 10.83 -52.64
N ALA A 24 -81.52 11.54 -52.25
CA ALA A 24 -80.32 11.66 -53.06
C ALA A 24 -79.68 10.29 -53.29
N TYR A 25 -79.60 9.45 -52.25
CA TYR A 25 -79.11 8.08 -52.37
C TYR A 25 -80.02 7.20 -53.25
N MET A 26 -81.34 7.30 -53.09
CA MET A 26 -82.27 6.54 -53.94
C MET A 26 -82.22 7.00 -55.40
N GLN A 27 -82.03 8.30 -55.64
CA GLN A 27 -81.88 8.86 -56.97
C GLN A 27 -80.57 8.39 -57.62
N SER A 28 -79.44 8.41 -56.90
CA SER A 28 -78.17 7.89 -57.42
C SER A 28 -78.26 6.40 -57.76
N LEU A 29 -78.97 5.61 -56.94
CA LEU A 29 -79.19 4.18 -57.22
C LEU A 29 -80.06 3.96 -58.47
N ALA A 30 -81.09 4.80 -58.68
CA ALA A 30 -81.89 4.77 -59.90
C ALA A 30 -81.08 5.16 -61.14
N ASP A 31 -80.18 6.13 -61.02
CA ASP A 31 -79.29 6.55 -62.11
C ASP A 31 -78.29 5.42 -62.44
N GLU A 32 -77.70 4.75 -61.44
CA GLU A 32 -76.80 3.61 -61.60
C GLU A 32 -77.48 2.42 -62.29
N VAL A 33 -78.66 2.00 -61.82
CA VAL A 33 -79.47 0.96 -62.47
C VAL A 33 -79.85 1.40 -63.88
N GLY A 34 -80.17 2.67 -64.06
CA GLY A 34 -80.49 3.29 -65.34
C GLY A 34 -79.37 3.15 -66.36
N ASP A 35 -78.15 3.50 -65.95
CA ASP A 35 -76.95 3.45 -66.77
C ASP A 35 -76.53 2.02 -67.09
N LEU A 36 -76.61 1.10 -66.13
CA LEU A 36 -76.31 -0.32 -66.36
C LEU A 36 -77.27 -0.93 -67.39
N MET A 37 -78.57 -0.68 -67.24
CA MET A 37 -79.57 -1.09 -68.22
C MET A 37 -79.29 -0.47 -69.60
N ARG A 38 -78.88 0.81 -69.67
CA ARG A 38 -78.52 1.46 -70.94
C ARG A 38 -77.30 0.80 -71.60
N GLN A 39 -76.29 0.42 -70.81
CA GLN A 39 -75.12 -0.32 -71.30
C GLN A 39 -75.53 -1.69 -71.84
N ILE A 40 -76.36 -2.44 -71.12
CA ILE A 40 -76.88 -3.75 -71.56
C ILE A 40 -77.67 -3.62 -72.88
N MET A 41 -78.56 -2.63 -72.96
CA MET A 41 -79.34 -2.37 -74.18
C MET A 41 -78.47 -1.92 -75.36
N THR A 42 -77.38 -1.21 -75.10
CA THR A 42 -76.39 -0.82 -76.12
C THR A 42 -75.61 -2.03 -76.62
N ALA A 43 -75.22 -2.93 -75.71
CA ALA A 43 -74.50 -4.16 -76.04
C ALA A 43 -75.38 -5.21 -76.74
N SER A 44 -76.69 -5.21 -76.44
CA SER A 44 -77.67 -6.15 -77.01
C SER A 44 -78.86 -5.39 -77.62
N PRO A 45 -78.77 -4.95 -78.89
CA PRO A 45 -79.77 -4.08 -79.52
C PRO A 45 -81.19 -4.67 -79.62
N PHE A 46 -81.34 -5.99 -79.52
CA PHE A 46 -82.63 -6.69 -79.59
C PHE A 46 -83.20 -7.09 -78.22
N ILE A 47 -82.54 -6.72 -77.12
CA ILE A 47 -83.04 -7.04 -75.78
C ILE A 47 -84.26 -6.17 -75.44
N THR A 48 -85.26 -6.76 -74.79
CA THR A 48 -86.37 -5.98 -74.25
C THR A 48 -85.94 -5.21 -73.00
N ARG A 49 -86.68 -4.15 -72.64
CA ARG A 49 -86.36 -3.36 -71.44
C ARG A 49 -86.48 -4.20 -70.17
N GLU A 50 -87.46 -5.10 -70.12
CA GLU A 50 -87.69 -6.01 -69.00
C GLU A 50 -86.54 -7.01 -68.87
N ALA A 51 -86.06 -7.58 -69.98
CA ALA A 51 -84.91 -8.46 -69.98
C ALA A 51 -83.63 -7.72 -69.56
N ALA A 52 -83.41 -6.49 -70.03
CA ALA A 52 -82.29 -5.65 -69.59
C ALA A 52 -82.36 -5.31 -68.09
N ALA A 53 -83.57 -5.05 -67.55
CA ALA A 53 -83.77 -4.83 -66.12
C ALA A 53 -83.45 -6.08 -65.29
N LEU A 54 -83.87 -7.26 -65.75
CA LEU A 54 -83.54 -8.54 -65.10
C LEU A 54 -82.04 -8.82 -65.15
N THR A 55 -81.38 -8.57 -66.28
CA THR A 55 -79.92 -8.71 -66.40
C THR A 55 -79.20 -7.75 -65.46
N ALA A 56 -79.61 -6.48 -65.40
CA ALA A 56 -79.04 -5.50 -64.48
C ALA A 56 -79.23 -5.93 -63.00
N ALA A 57 -80.42 -6.41 -62.65
CA ALA A 57 -80.69 -6.90 -61.30
C ALA A 57 -79.81 -8.11 -60.94
N LEU A 58 -79.65 -9.08 -61.85
CA LEU A 58 -78.78 -10.22 -61.62
C LEU A 58 -77.31 -9.81 -61.44
N SER A 59 -76.81 -8.88 -62.27
CA SER A 59 -75.45 -8.35 -62.13
C SER A 59 -75.23 -7.65 -60.79
N LEU A 60 -76.16 -6.79 -60.36
CA LEU A 60 -76.05 -6.10 -59.07
C LEU A 60 -76.14 -7.06 -57.88
N CYS A 61 -76.97 -8.11 -57.96
CA CYS A 61 -77.02 -9.15 -56.94
C CYS A 61 -75.70 -9.93 -56.87
N ASP A 62 -75.11 -10.30 -58.01
CA ASP A 62 -73.82 -10.99 -58.07
C ASP A 62 -72.68 -10.13 -57.49
N ASP A 63 -72.64 -8.84 -57.83
CA ASP A 63 -71.67 -7.89 -57.28
C ASP A 63 -71.87 -7.68 -55.77
N ALA A 64 -73.12 -7.60 -55.30
CA ALA A 64 -73.42 -7.50 -53.87
C ALA A 64 -72.95 -8.73 -53.09
N HIS A 65 -73.16 -9.94 -53.63
CA HIS A 65 -72.64 -11.17 -53.02
C HIS A 65 -71.12 -11.19 -52.99
N LYS A 66 -70.45 -10.91 -54.11
CA LYS A 66 -68.97 -10.85 -54.18
C LYS A 66 -68.38 -9.80 -53.23
N ASN A 67 -69.01 -8.65 -53.11
CA ASN A 67 -68.58 -7.60 -52.19
C ASN A 67 -68.82 -8.00 -50.73
N GLY A 68 -69.93 -8.70 -50.44
CA GLY A 68 -70.18 -9.29 -49.13
C GLY A 68 -69.11 -10.31 -48.73
N ASP A 69 -68.77 -11.23 -49.62
CA ASP A 69 -67.73 -12.24 -49.38
C ASP A 69 -66.36 -11.59 -49.16
N ARG A 70 -66.01 -10.58 -49.97
CA ARG A 70 -64.79 -9.80 -49.80
C ARG A 70 -64.76 -9.03 -48.47
N ALA A 71 -65.88 -8.43 -48.08
CA ALA A 71 -65.99 -7.72 -46.82
C ALA A 71 -65.82 -8.67 -45.63
N ALA A 72 -66.40 -9.87 -45.69
CA ALA A 72 -66.20 -10.91 -44.69
C ALA A 72 -64.74 -11.36 -44.60
N ALA A 73 -64.08 -11.62 -45.74
CA ALA A 73 -62.68 -12.00 -45.77
C ALA A 73 -61.73 -10.89 -45.26
N LEU A 74 -62.08 -9.62 -45.50
CA LEU A 74 -61.32 -8.49 -44.94
C LEU A 74 -61.56 -8.32 -43.44
N ALA A 75 -62.78 -8.59 -42.96
CA ALA A 75 -63.07 -8.58 -41.52
C ALA A 75 -62.26 -9.65 -40.79
N GLU A 76 -62.25 -10.89 -41.30
CA GLU A 76 -61.43 -11.99 -40.76
C GLU A 76 -59.94 -11.61 -40.70
N LYS A 77 -59.39 -11.04 -41.78
CA LYS A 77 -58.00 -10.58 -41.79
C LYS A 77 -57.71 -9.43 -40.83
N ASN A 78 -58.66 -8.52 -40.62
CA ASN A 78 -58.49 -7.47 -39.63
C ASN A 78 -58.47 -8.07 -38.22
N GLU A 79 -59.33 -9.04 -37.93
CA GLU A 79 -59.32 -9.76 -36.66
C GLU A 79 -57.99 -10.50 -36.45
N GLU A 80 -57.46 -11.17 -37.48
CA GLU A 80 -56.13 -11.81 -37.45
C GLU A 80 -55.02 -10.80 -37.14
N LEU A 81 -54.99 -9.67 -37.86
CA LEU A 81 -53.98 -8.63 -37.66
C LEU A 81 -54.10 -7.94 -36.29
N GLU A 82 -55.31 -7.80 -35.74
CA GLU A 82 -55.51 -7.29 -34.39
C GLU A 82 -54.93 -8.24 -33.35
N VAL A 83 -55.15 -9.56 -33.51
CA VAL A 83 -54.55 -10.58 -32.64
C VAL A 83 -53.03 -10.56 -32.75
N GLU A 84 -52.47 -10.54 -33.96
CA GLU A 84 -51.02 -10.42 -34.16
C GLU A 84 -50.47 -9.15 -33.50
N ALA A 85 -51.14 -8.00 -33.66
CA ALA A 85 -50.70 -6.75 -33.06
C ALA A 85 -50.68 -6.80 -31.53
N GLU A 86 -51.62 -7.48 -30.88
CA GLU A 86 -51.59 -7.69 -29.43
C GLU A 86 -50.45 -8.62 -29.02
N LEU A 87 -50.24 -9.74 -29.73
CA LEU A 87 -49.11 -10.65 -29.46
C LEU A 87 -47.76 -9.93 -29.59
N TRP A 88 -47.57 -9.14 -30.64
CA TRP A 88 -46.34 -8.34 -30.82
C TRP A 88 -46.13 -7.32 -29.69
N LYS A 89 -47.19 -6.76 -29.12
CA LYS A 89 -47.08 -5.87 -27.95
C LYS A 89 -46.68 -6.64 -26.70
N GLU A 90 -47.26 -7.81 -26.47
CA GLU A 90 -46.92 -8.68 -25.34
C GLU A 90 -45.46 -9.15 -25.42
N GLU A 91 -45.04 -9.69 -26.56
CA GLU A 91 -43.65 -10.12 -26.81
C GLU A 91 -42.67 -8.96 -26.62
N LYS A 92 -43.01 -7.76 -27.11
CA LYS A 92 -42.17 -6.57 -26.90
C LYS A 92 -42.03 -6.22 -25.42
N VAL A 93 -43.10 -6.34 -24.63
CA VAL A 93 -43.04 -6.10 -23.18
C VAL A 93 -42.17 -7.15 -22.49
N GLU A 94 -42.27 -8.42 -22.88
CA GLU A 94 -41.43 -9.50 -22.35
C GLU A 94 -39.96 -9.32 -22.70
N LEU A 95 -39.64 -8.93 -23.93
CA LEU A 95 -38.27 -8.61 -24.36
C LEU A 95 -37.69 -7.44 -23.57
N LEU A 96 -38.49 -6.40 -23.30
CA LEU A 96 -38.04 -5.28 -22.46
C LEU A 96 -37.81 -5.70 -21.01
N LYS A 97 -38.66 -6.56 -20.44
CA LYS A 97 -38.46 -7.11 -19.09
C LYS A 97 -37.18 -7.93 -19.02
N SER A 98 -36.95 -8.85 -19.96
CA SER A 98 -35.74 -9.67 -19.98
C SER A 98 -34.47 -8.84 -20.19
N ALA A 99 -34.52 -7.78 -21.01
CA ALA A 99 -33.41 -6.83 -21.15
C ALA A 99 -33.10 -6.08 -19.84
N VAL A 100 -34.13 -5.67 -19.09
CA VAL A 100 -33.96 -5.01 -17.79
C VAL A 100 -33.40 -5.98 -16.74
N ASP A 101 -33.87 -7.22 -16.70
CA ASP A 101 -33.42 -8.19 -15.72
C ASP A 101 -31.97 -8.63 -15.99
N THR A 102 -31.60 -8.85 -17.25
CA THR A 102 -30.19 -9.09 -17.64
C THR A 102 -29.28 -7.92 -17.29
N GLN A 103 -29.76 -6.67 -17.42
CA GLN A 103 -29.00 -5.49 -16.98
C GLN A 103 -28.80 -5.46 -15.46
N LYS A 104 -29.85 -5.78 -14.68
CA LYS A 104 -29.73 -5.86 -13.21
C LYS A 104 -28.75 -6.96 -12.80
N ASP A 105 -28.81 -8.12 -13.44
CA ASP A 105 -27.91 -9.25 -13.16
C ASP A 105 -26.45 -8.86 -13.46
N ALA A 106 -26.20 -8.16 -14.58
CA ALA A 106 -24.87 -7.65 -14.89
C ALA A 106 -24.36 -6.66 -13.83
N GLN A 107 -25.22 -5.74 -13.34
CA GLN A 107 -24.86 -4.80 -12.27
C GLN A 107 -24.60 -5.50 -10.94
N LEU A 108 -25.37 -6.55 -10.61
CA LEU A 108 -25.15 -7.35 -9.42
C LEU A 108 -23.84 -8.14 -9.51
N ALA A 109 -23.53 -8.71 -10.67
CA ALA A 109 -22.27 -9.40 -10.92
C ALA A 109 -21.06 -8.45 -10.80
N GLU A 110 -21.16 -7.23 -11.33
CA GLU A 110 -20.11 -6.21 -11.19
C GLU A 110 -19.86 -5.84 -9.72
N LYS A 111 -20.95 -5.62 -8.95
CA LYS A 111 -20.85 -5.34 -7.51
C LYS A 111 -20.26 -6.50 -6.74
N ALA A 112 -20.65 -7.74 -7.06
CA ALA A 112 -20.11 -8.94 -6.44
C ALA A 112 -18.60 -9.05 -6.71
N ALA A 113 -18.16 -8.90 -7.95
CA ALA A 113 -16.73 -8.93 -8.32
C ALA A 113 -15.93 -7.83 -7.60
N ARG A 114 -16.51 -6.63 -7.45
CA ARG A 114 -15.88 -5.55 -6.68
C ARG A 114 -15.74 -5.93 -5.20
N LEU A 115 -16.79 -6.43 -4.57
CA LEU A 115 -16.75 -6.87 -3.16
C LEU A 115 -15.77 -8.03 -2.96
N GLU A 116 -15.69 -8.97 -3.90
CA GLU A 116 -14.69 -10.05 -3.88
C GLU A 116 -13.26 -9.49 -3.96
N SER A 117 -13.01 -8.50 -4.82
CA SER A 117 -11.70 -7.83 -4.90
C SER A 117 -11.34 -7.08 -3.61
N GLU A 118 -12.30 -6.38 -3.00
CA GLU A 118 -12.10 -5.67 -1.74
C GLU A 118 -11.86 -6.65 -0.58
N ASN A 119 -12.60 -7.77 -0.53
CA ASN A 119 -12.37 -8.83 0.44
C ASN A 119 -10.97 -9.45 0.30
N ALA A 120 -10.52 -9.73 -0.93
CA ALA A 120 -9.18 -10.27 -1.16
C ALA A 120 -8.07 -9.31 -0.65
N LEU A 121 -8.23 -8.00 -0.88
CA LEU A 121 -7.30 -6.99 -0.36
C LEU A 121 -7.32 -6.93 1.18
N LEU A 122 -8.50 -7.02 1.78
CA LEU A 122 -8.64 -7.06 3.25
C LEU A 122 -8.02 -8.33 3.84
N GLU A 123 -8.22 -9.48 3.22
CA GLU A 123 -7.59 -10.74 3.62
C GLU A 123 -6.07 -10.66 3.56
N GLU A 124 -5.52 -10.06 2.50
CA GLU A 124 -4.08 -9.83 2.38
C GLU A 124 -3.57 -8.86 3.46
N ALA A 125 -4.30 -7.77 3.73
CA ALA A 125 -3.95 -6.82 4.79
C ALA A 125 -3.96 -7.49 6.17
N VAL A 126 -4.95 -8.33 6.47
CA VAL A 126 -5.02 -9.11 7.71
C VAL A 126 -3.84 -10.10 7.79
N ALA A 127 -3.47 -10.76 6.69
CA ALA A 127 -2.31 -11.65 6.66
C ALA A 127 -1.01 -10.88 6.94
N ARG A 128 -0.84 -9.68 6.37
CA ARG A 128 0.31 -8.80 6.65
C ARG A 128 0.36 -8.38 8.11
N LEU A 129 -0.77 -7.97 8.69
CA LEU A 129 -0.86 -7.58 10.10
C LEU A 129 -0.49 -8.74 11.03
N LYS A 130 -1.01 -9.95 10.78
CA LYS A 130 -0.62 -11.16 11.53
C LYS A 130 0.89 -11.42 11.44
N GLY A 131 1.49 -11.23 10.26
CA GLY A 131 2.94 -11.36 10.08
C GLY A 131 3.74 -10.32 10.88
N ILE A 132 3.24 -9.09 10.98
CA ILE A 132 3.86 -8.03 11.81
C ILE A 132 3.70 -8.35 13.30
N GLU A 133 2.51 -8.77 13.74
CA GLU A 133 2.26 -9.18 15.13
C GLU A 133 3.20 -10.31 15.56
N GLN A 134 3.36 -11.35 14.73
CA GLN A 134 4.29 -12.45 14.99
C GLN A 134 5.74 -11.97 15.12
N ARG A 135 6.19 -11.05 14.27
CA ARG A 135 7.54 -10.46 14.36
C ARG A 135 7.70 -9.60 15.60
N SER A 136 6.69 -8.81 15.97
CA SER A 136 6.69 -8.00 17.19
C SER A 136 6.84 -8.90 18.41
N GLN A 137 6.07 -9.99 18.46
CA GLN A 137 6.13 -10.94 19.56
C GLN A 137 7.50 -11.65 19.64
N ALA A 138 8.06 -12.07 18.50
CA ALA A 138 9.41 -12.64 18.47
C ALA A 138 10.48 -11.65 18.96
N LEU A 139 10.38 -10.37 18.59
CA LEU A 139 11.28 -9.32 19.07
C LEU A 139 11.07 -9.03 20.56
N GLU A 140 9.85 -9.11 21.08
CA GLU A 140 9.56 -8.98 22.51
C GLU A 140 10.19 -10.13 23.29
N ASP A 141 10.06 -11.38 22.81
CA ASP A 141 10.69 -12.56 23.40
C ASP A 141 12.23 -12.46 23.38
N GLU A 142 12.81 -12.02 22.25
CA GLU A 142 14.26 -11.79 22.14
C GLU A 142 14.73 -10.68 23.09
N ASN A 143 14.02 -9.56 23.16
CA ASN A 143 14.32 -8.49 24.11
C ASN A 143 14.19 -8.96 25.57
N ALA A 144 13.20 -9.80 25.88
CA ALA A 144 13.04 -10.39 27.21
C ALA A 144 14.22 -11.30 27.55
N ALA A 145 14.62 -12.19 26.62
CA ALA A 145 15.79 -13.06 26.78
C ALA A 145 17.09 -12.26 26.94
N LEU A 146 17.28 -11.20 26.16
CA LEU A 146 18.43 -10.30 26.29
C LEU A 146 18.44 -9.56 27.63
N ARG A 147 17.27 -9.11 28.11
CA ARG A 147 17.15 -8.49 29.45
C ARG A 147 17.46 -9.49 30.56
N GLU A 148 17.00 -10.73 30.44
CA GLU A 148 17.31 -11.80 31.39
C GLU A 148 18.82 -12.12 31.37
N ALA A 149 19.42 -12.24 30.19
CA ALA A 149 20.86 -12.44 30.03
C ALA A 149 21.70 -11.27 30.59
N ALA A 150 21.21 -10.03 30.46
CA ALA A 150 21.85 -8.85 31.04
C ALA A 150 21.67 -8.73 32.56
N GLN A 151 20.57 -9.26 33.11
CA GLN A 151 20.30 -9.30 34.55
C GLN A 151 20.91 -10.51 35.24
N ALA A 152 21.29 -11.56 34.50
CA ALA A 152 22.02 -12.70 35.03
C ALA A 152 23.31 -12.21 35.72
N PRO A 153 23.49 -12.45 37.02
CA PRO A 153 24.58 -11.87 37.80
C PRO A 153 25.92 -12.59 37.56
N SER A 154 26.12 -13.23 36.41
CA SER A 154 27.42 -13.80 36.05
C SER A 154 28.19 -12.76 35.24
N PRO A 155 29.25 -12.14 35.80
CA PRO A 155 30.20 -11.43 34.96
C PRO A 155 30.69 -12.44 33.91
N SER A 156 30.68 -12.02 32.64
CA SER A 156 31.31 -12.78 31.56
C SER A 156 32.61 -13.42 32.07
N PRO A 157 32.93 -14.67 31.73
CA PRO A 157 34.12 -15.35 32.28
C PRO A 157 35.40 -14.52 32.10
N LYS A 158 35.44 -13.68 31.06
CA LYS A 158 36.49 -12.69 30.82
C LYS A 158 36.47 -11.53 31.84
N VAL A 159 35.31 -11.01 32.18
CA VAL A 159 35.14 -9.99 33.22
C VAL A 159 35.50 -10.55 34.59
N ALA A 160 35.05 -11.77 34.93
CA ALA A 160 35.43 -12.45 36.17
C ALA A 160 36.95 -12.64 36.28
N ALA A 161 37.59 -13.12 35.20
CA ALA A 161 39.04 -13.28 35.13
C ALA A 161 39.77 -11.93 35.29
N LEU A 162 39.31 -10.87 34.61
CA LEU A 162 39.90 -9.53 34.71
C LEU A 162 39.69 -8.90 36.10
N THR A 163 38.59 -9.18 36.79
CA THR A 163 38.38 -8.72 38.17
C THR A 163 39.32 -9.42 39.15
N GLU A 164 39.54 -10.72 38.97
CA GLU A 164 40.48 -11.48 39.80
C GLU A 164 41.93 -11.05 39.52
N GLU A 165 42.30 -10.82 38.25
CA GLU A 165 43.61 -10.28 37.90
C GLU A 165 43.83 -8.88 38.48
N ASN A 166 42.83 -8.00 38.43
CA ASN A 166 42.90 -6.68 39.08
C ASN A 166 43.07 -6.80 40.60
N ARG A 167 42.36 -7.72 41.25
CA ARG A 167 42.51 -7.99 42.68
C ARG A 167 43.93 -8.45 43.00
N GLN A 168 44.47 -9.37 42.20
CA GLN A 168 45.85 -9.86 42.36
C GLN A 168 46.89 -8.76 42.12
N LEU A 169 46.66 -7.87 41.14
CA LEU A 169 47.53 -6.73 40.88
C LEU A 169 47.45 -5.71 42.02
N GLN A 170 46.28 -5.44 42.58
CA GLN A 170 46.11 -4.60 43.76
C GLN A 170 46.82 -5.19 44.98
N ASP A 171 46.67 -6.49 45.24
CA ASP A 171 47.39 -7.19 46.32
C ASP A 171 48.92 -7.09 46.14
N LYS A 172 49.41 -7.26 44.91
CA LYS A 172 50.83 -7.08 44.57
C LYS A 172 51.29 -5.65 44.80
N LEU A 173 50.50 -4.65 44.42
CA LEU A 173 50.81 -3.24 44.68
C LEU A 173 50.88 -2.94 46.17
N VAL A 174 49.95 -3.47 46.98
CA VAL A 174 49.98 -3.30 48.44
C VAL A 174 51.23 -3.94 49.03
N ARG A 175 51.59 -5.17 48.60
CA ARG A 175 52.82 -5.84 49.07
C ARG A 175 54.08 -5.08 48.68
N LEU A 176 54.15 -4.58 47.45
CA LEU A 176 55.29 -3.77 47.00
C LEU A 176 55.36 -2.44 47.74
N ALA A 177 54.22 -1.80 48.05
CA ALA A 177 54.18 -0.59 48.85
C ALA A 177 54.66 -0.84 50.29
N GLN A 178 54.24 -1.95 50.91
CA GLN A 178 54.71 -2.36 52.24
C GLN A 178 56.22 -2.67 52.23
N ALA A 179 56.70 -3.42 51.24
CA ALA A 179 58.13 -3.70 51.06
C ALA A 179 58.95 -2.42 50.81
N GLY A 180 58.37 -1.46 50.06
CA GLY A 180 58.96 -0.14 49.86
C GLY A 180 59.05 0.64 51.17
N GLN A 181 58.00 0.64 51.99
CA GLN A 181 58.00 1.30 53.30
C GLN A 181 59.02 0.67 54.25
N THR A 182 59.13 -0.67 54.31
CA THR A 182 60.13 -1.34 55.15
C THR A 182 61.56 -1.06 54.69
N ALA A 183 61.82 -1.08 53.38
CA ALA A 183 63.14 -0.73 52.85
C ALA A 183 63.49 0.75 53.10
N GLN A 184 62.49 1.64 53.16
CA GLN A 184 62.68 3.06 53.44
C GLN A 184 62.96 3.31 54.92
N THR A 185 62.30 2.60 55.85
CA THR A 185 62.59 2.69 57.30
C THR A 185 63.96 2.09 57.63
N GLU A 186 64.33 0.97 57.00
CA GLU A 186 65.68 0.40 57.12
C GLU A 186 66.75 1.35 56.57
N ASN A 187 66.51 1.98 55.41
CA ASN A 187 67.43 3.01 54.89
C ASN A 187 67.57 4.20 55.84
N GLN A 188 66.48 4.68 56.44
CA GLN A 188 66.55 5.76 57.43
C GLN A 188 67.35 5.36 58.67
N ARG A 189 67.17 4.13 59.15
CA ARG A 189 67.93 3.59 60.29
C ARG A 189 69.41 3.49 59.97
N LEU A 190 69.77 2.95 58.80
CA LEU A 190 71.16 2.88 58.33
C LEU A 190 71.76 4.27 58.13
N GLN A 191 70.99 5.25 57.65
CA GLN A 191 71.46 6.65 57.53
C GLN A 191 71.73 7.28 58.90
N GLN A 192 70.88 7.03 59.90
CA GLN A 192 71.11 7.48 61.28
C GLN A 192 72.36 6.82 61.89
N GLU A 193 72.53 5.51 61.67
CA GLU A 193 73.70 4.77 62.13
C GLU A 193 75.00 5.25 61.45
N LEU A 194 74.96 5.47 60.13
CA LEU A 194 76.05 6.11 59.39
C LEU A 194 76.35 7.52 59.89
N ALA A 195 75.34 8.32 60.26
CA ALA A 195 75.55 9.66 60.81
C ALA A 195 76.27 9.61 62.17
N LEU A 196 75.82 8.72 63.07
CA LEU A 196 76.47 8.49 64.36
C LEU A 196 77.91 8.00 64.20
N LEU A 197 78.15 7.08 63.27
CA LEU A 197 79.48 6.58 62.97
C LEU A 197 80.38 7.69 62.40
N ASN A 198 79.84 8.54 61.52
CA ASN A 198 80.58 9.65 60.92
C ASN A 198 80.93 10.73 61.95
N ASP A 199 80.03 11.01 62.90
CA ASP A 199 80.31 11.92 64.01
C ASP A 199 81.33 11.33 64.99
N SER A 200 81.30 10.01 65.26
CA SER A 200 82.36 9.36 66.04
C SER A 200 83.71 9.42 65.30
N LEU A 201 83.70 9.27 63.98
CA LEU A 201 84.89 9.37 63.12
C LEU A 201 85.43 10.80 63.07
N ARG A 202 84.56 11.82 63.10
CA ARG A 202 84.94 13.23 63.26
C ARG A 202 85.57 13.49 64.63
N GLN A 203 84.96 13.01 65.70
CA GLN A 203 85.51 13.12 67.05
C GLN A 203 86.86 12.40 67.17
N ALA A 204 87.02 11.23 66.55
CA ALA A 204 88.30 10.53 66.48
C ALA A 204 89.35 11.29 65.66
N ARG A 205 88.95 11.93 64.54
CA ARG A 205 89.83 12.80 63.75
C ARG A 205 90.23 14.07 64.50
N GLU A 206 89.32 14.66 65.25
CA GLU A 206 89.57 15.83 66.11
C GLU A 206 90.47 15.47 67.29
N ALA A 207 90.25 14.31 67.93
CA ALA A 207 91.15 13.77 68.96
C ALA A 207 92.55 13.46 68.41
N LEU A 208 92.63 12.95 67.17
CA LEU A 208 93.91 12.75 66.48
C LEU A 208 94.58 14.09 66.16
N ARG A 209 93.81 15.12 65.79
CA ARG A 209 94.32 16.48 65.54
C ARG A 209 94.82 17.13 66.83
N GLN A 210 94.11 16.97 67.94
CA GLN A 210 94.53 17.43 69.28
C GLN A 210 95.77 16.68 69.79
N SER A 211 95.91 15.38 69.47
CA SER A 211 97.12 14.59 69.74
C SER A 211 98.31 15.06 68.89
N GLN A 212 98.09 15.35 67.60
CA GLN A 212 99.09 15.92 66.71
C GLN A 212 99.48 17.36 67.09
N GLU A 213 98.53 18.17 67.59
CA GLU A 213 98.78 19.53 68.12
C GLU A 213 99.55 19.51 69.44
N ALA A 214 99.32 18.50 70.31
CA ALA A 214 100.11 18.28 71.53
C ALA A 214 101.55 17.81 71.24
N GLN A 215 101.77 17.10 70.12
CA GLN A 215 103.10 16.69 69.67
C GLN A 215 103.84 17.80 68.89
N ALA A 216 103.13 18.78 68.32
CA ALA A 216 103.72 19.90 67.56
C ALA A 216 104.29 21.03 68.44
N ALA A 217 104.03 21.05 69.75
CA ALA A 217 104.58 22.06 70.69
C ALA A 217 106.02 21.75 71.20
N GLN A 218 106.67 20.68 70.70
CA GLN A 218 107.97 20.19 71.20
C GLN A 218 109.16 20.29 70.22
N ALA A 219 109.04 20.94 69.06
CA ALA A 219 110.21 21.13 68.19
C ALA A 219 110.11 22.35 67.26
N ALA A 220 110.96 23.35 67.49
CA ALA A 220 111.25 24.43 66.56
C ALA A 220 112.76 24.47 66.25
N SER A 221 113.16 24.11 65.02
CA SER A 221 114.33 24.67 64.30
C SER A 221 114.50 24.06 62.89
N SER A 222 114.68 24.96 61.90
CA SER A 222 115.20 24.78 60.52
C SER A 222 114.24 24.40 59.36
N LYS A 223 114.48 25.05 58.21
CA LYS A 223 113.75 25.18 56.92
C LYS A 223 114.82 25.05 55.79
N PRO A 224 114.53 25.09 54.47
CA PRO A 224 113.67 24.32 53.51
C PRO A 224 114.58 23.68 52.37
N PRO A 225 114.18 23.23 51.12
CA PRO A 225 113.08 23.65 50.22
C PRO A 225 112.31 22.60 49.34
N GLN A 226 111.31 23.15 48.64
CA GLN A 226 110.28 22.68 47.69
C GLN A 226 110.79 22.23 46.28
N PRO A 227 109.98 21.89 45.20
CA PRO A 227 108.52 22.11 44.94
C PRO A 227 107.69 21.04 44.14
N GLY A 228 106.36 21.26 44.13
CA GLY A 228 105.40 21.00 43.03
C GLY A 228 104.57 19.69 43.13
N PRO A 229 103.28 19.64 42.72
CA PRO A 229 102.70 20.30 41.54
C PRO A 229 101.28 20.91 41.70
N GLY A 230 100.78 21.49 40.61
CA GLY A 230 99.57 22.29 40.51
C GLY A 230 98.24 21.54 40.45
N ALA A 231 97.21 22.29 40.82
CA ALA A 231 95.78 22.05 40.67
C ALA A 231 95.33 22.48 39.23
N PRO A 232 94.02 22.63 38.87
CA PRO A 232 92.80 22.45 39.68
C PRO A 232 91.53 21.89 38.95
N ARG A 233 90.48 21.69 39.77
CA ARG A 233 89.04 21.98 39.60
C ARG A 233 88.28 21.63 38.30
N ALA A 234 87.06 21.08 38.50
CA ALA A 234 85.74 21.72 38.29
C ALA A 234 84.70 20.60 38.01
N GLU A 235 83.70 20.39 38.87
CA GLU A 235 82.34 20.97 38.81
C GLU A 235 81.43 20.50 37.65
N SER A 236 80.15 20.38 38.01
CA SER A 236 78.95 20.23 37.15
C SER A 236 78.69 18.82 36.61
N GLY A 237 77.46 18.32 36.52
CA GLY A 237 76.14 18.90 36.69
C GLY A 237 75.14 18.14 35.82
N LYS A 238 73.90 18.04 36.33
CA LYS A 238 72.61 17.93 35.61
C LYS A 238 72.21 16.58 34.99
N ARG A 239 71.26 15.93 35.69
CA ARG A 239 69.87 15.58 35.27
C ARG A 239 69.59 15.45 33.76
N ARG A 240 68.94 14.34 33.37
CA ARG A 240 67.72 14.29 32.50
C ARG A 240 67.16 12.85 32.46
N ARG A 241 65.92 12.64 32.94
CA ARG A 241 64.64 12.49 32.18
C ARG A 241 64.57 11.17 31.40
N LYS A 242 63.83 10.16 31.88
CA LYS A 242 62.36 9.93 31.87
C LYS A 242 61.88 9.16 30.63
N ASN A 243 61.17 8.06 30.92
CA ASN A 243 60.10 7.36 30.21
C ASN A 243 59.44 8.07 29.01
N PRO A 244 58.90 7.29 28.06
CA PRO A 244 57.45 7.38 27.87
C PRO A 244 56.76 6.03 27.57
N LEU A 245 55.54 5.89 28.10
CA LEU A 245 54.49 5.05 27.51
C LEU A 245 54.29 5.43 26.03
N ARG A 246 54.05 4.44 25.18
CA ARG A 246 53.30 4.65 23.93
C ARG A 246 52.34 3.49 23.74
N TYR A 247 51.06 3.78 23.93
CA TYR A 247 49.92 2.92 23.66
C TYR A 247 49.81 2.63 22.16
N GLU A 248 49.29 1.44 21.87
CA GLU A 248 48.65 1.05 20.63
C GLU A 248 47.35 1.85 20.44
N GLU A 249 47.09 2.32 19.22
CA GLU A 249 45.79 2.83 18.79
C GLU A 249 45.49 2.22 17.42
N ASN A 250 44.81 1.07 17.43
CA ASN A 250 44.01 0.59 16.30
C ASN A 250 42.67 1.32 16.36
N LEU A 251 42.38 2.16 15.36
CA LEU A 251 41.06 2.69 15.08
C LEU A 251 40.80 2.47 13.58
N GLU A 252 40.22 1.32 13.28
CA GLU A 252 39.61 1.03 11.99
C GLU A 252 38.39 1.96 11.84
N GLN A 253 38.46 2.89 10.89
CA GLN A 253 37.32 3.64 10.39
C GLN A 253 36.68 2.85 9.25
N GLU A 254 35.71 2.01 9.54
CA GLU A 254 34.74 1.54 8.55
C GLU A 254 33.40 2.20 8.82
N GLY A 255 32.99 3.08 7.91
CA GLY A 255 31.70 3.75 8.01
C GLY A 255 31.44 4.66 6.84
N MET A 256 30.63 4.16 5.90
CA MET A 256 29.65 4.84 5.03
C MET A 256 29.77 4.40 3.56
N VAL A 257 29.09 3.30 3.24
CA VAL A 257 28.59 3.06 1.87
C VAL A 257 27.19 3.65 1.81
N SER A 258 27.05 4.74 1.06
CA SER A 258 25.77 5.41 0.82
C SER A 258 24.97 4.63 -0.23
N PHE A 259 23.76 4.21 0.15
CA PHE A 259 22.73 3.71 -0.77
C PHE A 259 22.08 4.90 -1.49
N PHE A 260 22.65 5.30 -2.64
CA PHE A 260 21.91 6.02 -3.67
C PHE A 260 22.08 5.27 -4.98
N LYS A 261 21.07 4.47 -5.33
CA LYS A 261 20.62 4.35 -6.72
C LYS A 261 19.18 3.85 -6.75
N GLN A 262 18.32 4.80 -7.05
CA GLN A 262 16.96 4.67 -7.52
C GLN A 262 17.09 4.42 -9.03
N ASP A 263 16.79 3.21 -9.47
CA ASP A 263 16.63 2.91 -10.89
C ASP A 263 15.11 2.87 -11.17
N ASP A 264 14.63 3.98 -11.72
CA ASP A 264 13.40 4.05 -12.50
C ASP A 264 13.74 3.58 -13.92
N GLU A 265 13.18 2.46 -14.38
CA GLU A 265 12.80 2.14 -15.77
C GLU A 265 11.92 0.88 -15.84
#